data_AF-A0A6N8ZQW0-F1
#
_entry.id   AF-A0A6N8ZQW0-F1
#
_cell.length_a   1.000
_cell.length_b   1.000
_cell.length_c   1.000
_cell.angle_alpha   90.00
_cell.angle_beta   90.00
_cell.angle_gamma   90.00
#
_symmetry.space_group_name_H-M   'P 1'
#
loop_
_entity.id
_entity.type
_entity.pdbx_description
1 polymer ?
#
loop_
_entity_poly.entity_id
_entity_poly.type
_entity_poly.pdbx_seq_one_letter_code
_entity_poly.pdbx_strand_id
1 'polypeptide(L)'
;MAANNFIFADSSVHHVISDLSVFVTKADGHRVLAAGDLNILRGYGERGDAYWAARYQTVFDRMEAIGLPCIGPEDPNGRQADPWPDELPRDSRNVPTFHSNRQKPATATRQLDYVFASRGLADSLTVRALNWPEEWGPSDHRRIEIELK
;
A
#
# COMPACT_ATOMS: atom_id res chain seq x y z
N MET A 1 -7.02 0.07 31.83
CA MET A 1 -6.99 0.66 30.47
C MET A 1 -6.10 -0.25 29.63
N ALA A 2 -6.64 -0.94 28.64
CA ALA A 2 -5.78 -1.67 27.70
C ALA A 2 -4.94 -0.62 26.95
N ALA A 3 -3.62 -0.76 26.95
CA ALA A 3 -2.78 0.06 26.09
C ALA A 3 -3.27 -0.13 24.65
N ASN A 4 -3.73 0.95 24.03
CA ASN A 4 -3.88 0.95 22.58
C ASN A 4 -2.48 0.77 22.00
N ASN A 5 -2.14 -0.44 21.60
CA ASN A 5 -0.92 -0.74 20.86
C ASN A 5 -1.05 -0.20 19.44
N PHE A 6 -1.12 1.12 19.30
CA PHE A 6 -1.02 1.75 17.99
C PHE A 6 0.41 1.60 17.50
N ILE A 7 0.53 1.00 16.32
CA ILE A 7 1.80 0.88 15.62
C ILE A 7 1.97 2.16 14.80
N PHE A 8 2.95 2.98 15.15
CA PHE A 8 3.26 4.24 14.45
C PHE A 8 4.09 3.99 13.18
N ALA A 9 3.64 3.04 12.36
CA ALA A 9 4.35 2.59 11.15
C ALA A 9 4.59 3.76 10.17
N ASP A 10 3.65 4.69 10.08
CA ASP A 10 3.78 5.92 9.28
C ASP A 10 5.05 6.73 9.62
N SER A 11 5.45 6.77 10.89
CA SER A 11 6.65 7.48 11.33
C SER A 11 7.92 6.82 10.79
N SER A 12 7.96 5.48 10.84
CA SER A 12 9.06 4.70 10.27
C SER A 12 9.14 4.86 8.76
N VAL A 13 7.99 4.84 8.07
CA VAL A 13 7.97 5.06 6.62
C VAL A 13 8.46 6.47 6.28
N HIS A 14 8.07 7.49 7.04
CA HIS A 14 8.62 8.84 6.86
C HIS A 14 10.14 8.90 7.01
N HIS A 15 10.74 8.11 7.89
CA HIS A 15 12.20 8.01 7.95
C HIS A 15 12.77 7.40 6.67
N VAL A 16 12.20 6.28 6.21
CA VAL A 16 12.61 5.63 4.94
C VAL A 16 12.47 6.57 3.74
N ILE A 17 11.44 7.41 3.69
CA ILE A 17 11.28 8.42 2.63
C ILE A 17 12.42 9.45 2.66
N SER A 18 12.91 9.83 3.84
CA SER A 18 14.08 10.71 3.95
C SER A 18 15.31 10.04 3.35
N ASP A 19 15.54 8.76 3.65
CA ASP A 19 16.66 8.00 3.10
C ASP A 19 16.53 7.83 1.59
N LEU A 20 15.31 7.59 1.08
CA LEU A 20 15.04 7.48 -0.35
C LEU A 20 15.28 8.79 -1.09
N SER A 21 15.01 9.94 -0.44
CA SER A 21 15.11 11.26 -1.06
C SER A 21 16.51 11.61 -1.57
N VAL A 22 17.57 10.95 -1.06
CA VAL A 22 18.95 11.16 -1.54
C VAL A 22 19.14 10.68 -2.98
N PHE A 23 18.33 9.71 -3.43
CA PHE A 23 18.31 9.21 -4.80
C PHE A 23 17.38 10.03 -5.71
N VAL A 24 16.62 10.96 -5.12
CA VAL A 24 15.58 11.75 -5.78
C VAL A 24 15.90 13.24 -5.62
N THR A 25 16.95 13.67 -6.31
CA THR A 25 17.46 15.05 -6.22
C THR A 25 16.58 16.07 -6.95
N LYS A 26 15.62 15.60 -7.75
CA LYS A 26 14.63 16.38 -8.50
C LYS A 26 13.34 15.58 -8.59
N ALA A 27 12.21 16.28 -8.71
CA ALA A 27 10.88 15.68 -8.83
C ALA A 27 10.67 14.83 -10.10
N ASP A 28 11.61 14.87 -11.07
CA ASP A 28 11.56 14.09 -12.31
C ASP A 28 12.99 13.77 -12.81
N GLY A 29 13.11 12.88 -13.81
CA GLY A 29 14.36 12.48 -14.46
C GLY A 29 15.14 11.37 -13.75
N HIS A 30 14.60 10.85 -12.66
CA HIS A 30 15.12 9.70 -11.92
C HIS A 30 14.36 8.43 -12.33
N ARG A 31 14.97 7.26 -12.11
CA ARG A 31 14.39 5.94 -12.43
C ARG A 31 14.43 5.07 -11.18
N VAL A 32 13.52 5.34 -10.26
CA VAL A 32 13.41 4.67 -8.96
C VAL A 32 12.10 3.91 -8.90
N LEU A 33 12.15 2.72 -8.34
CA LEU A 33 11.00 1.92 -7.93
C LEU A 33 11.21 1.55 -6.46
N ALA A 34 10.19 1.80 -5.64
CA ALA A 34 10.17 1.43 -4.23
C ALA A 34 8.90 0.61 -3.96
N ALA A 35 9.04 -0.54 -3.32
CA ALA A 35 7.91 -1.42 -3.02
C ALA A 35 8.10 -2.03 -1.63
N GLY A 36 7.01 -2.20 -0.90
CA GLY A 36 7.05 -2.90 0.38
C GLY A 36 5.78 -2.76 1.20
N ASP A 37 5.77 -3.50 2.30
CA ASP A 37 4.80 -3.39 3.38
C ASP A 37 5.05 -2.10 4.16
N LEU A 38 4.09 -1.19 4.10
CA LEU A 38 4.12 0.06 4.86
C LEU A 38 3.42 -0.08 6.22
N ASN A 39 2.68 -1.17 6.43
CA ASN A 39 1.89 -1.44 7.63
C ASN A 39 0.92 -0.29 7.99
N ILE A 40 0.40 0.40 6.96
CA ILE A 40 -0.58 1.49 7.02
C ILE A 40 -1.62 1.33 5.91
N LEU A 41 -2.75 2.02 6.08
CA LEU A 41 -3.89 1.98 5.17
C LEU A 41 -3.90 3.24 4.27
N ARG A 42 -4.32 3.10 3.00
CA ARG A 42 -4.44 4.22 2.06
C ARG A 42 -5.90 4.58 1.81
N GLY A 43 -6.25 5.86 2.00
CA GLY A 43 -7.61 6.38 1.76
C GLY A 43 -8.61 6.12 2.89
N TYR A 44 -8.21 5.41 3.95
CA TYR A 44 -9.00 5.16 5.15
C TYR A 44 -8.08 4.91 6.35
N GLY A 45 -8.64 4.92 7.55
CA GLY A 45 -7.90 4.72 8.80
C GLY A 45 -8.36 3.49 9.55
N GLU A 46 -7.64 3.15 10.62
CA GLU A 46 -7.96 2.02 11.49
C GLU A 46 -9.40 2.09 11.99
N ARG A 47 -10.22 1.09 11.67
CA ARG A 47 -11.66 1.03 12.01
C ARG A 47 -12.46 2.23 11.46
N GLY A 48 -12.02 2.81 10.35
CA GLY A 48 -12.65 3.97 9.71
C GLY A 48 -12.34 5.30 10.40
N ASP A 49 -11.35 5.35 11.29
CA ASP A 49 -11.00 6.55 12.05
C ASP A 49 -10.33 7.62 11.14
N ALA A 50 -10.92 8.82 11.12
CA ALA A 50 -10.47 9.92 10.26
C ALA A 50 -9.10 10.51 10.66
N TYR A 51 -8.73 10.45 11.94
CA TYR A 51 -7.42 10.90 12.38
C TYR A 51 -6.33 9.98 11.82
N TRP A 52 -6.54 8.66 11.89
CA TRP A 52 -5.60 7.69 11.29
C TRP A 52 -5.56 7.80 9.78
N ALA A 53 -6.71 7.98 9.11
CA ALA A 53 -6.77 8.18 7.66
C ALA A 53 -5.92 9.38 7.23
N ALA A 54 -6.09 10.54 7.88
CA ALA A 54 -5.33 11.75 7.58
C ALA A 54 -3.83 11.56 7.85
N ARG A 55 -3.47 10.86 8.93
CA ARG A 55 -2.08 10.56 9.26
C ARG A 55 -1.41 9.62 8.25
N TYR A 56 -2.09 8.58 7.79
CA TYR A 56 -1.52 7.68 6.79
C TYR A 56 -1.38 8.35 5.42
N GLN A 57 -2.33 9.22 5.06
CA GLN A 57 -2.30 9.96 3.81
C GLN A 57 -1.02 10.80 3.63
N THR A 58 -0.45 11.35 4.71
CA THR A 58 0.78 12.15 4.62
C THR A 58 1.98 11.37 4.08
N VAL A 59 2.02 10.04 4.27
CA VAL A 59 3.06 9.18 3.70
C VAL A 59 2.97 9.16 2.18
N PHE A 60 1.76 8.95 1.64
CA PHE A 60 1.51 8.93 0.20
C PHE A 60 1.72 10.31 -0.43
N ASP A 61 1.25 11.37 0.23
CA ASP A 61 1.45 12.76 -0.23
C ASP A 61 2.93 13.12 -0.29
N ARG A 62 3.73 12.65 0.67
CA ARG A 62 5.17 12.91 0.67
C ARG A 62 5.90 12.14 -0.43
N MET A 63 5.52 10.88 -0.69
CA MET A 63 6.04 10.09 -1.82
C MET A 63 5.73 10.78 -3.15
N GLU A 64 4.49 11.24 -3.34
CA GLU A 64 4.07 12.03 -4.51
C GLU A 64 4.90 13.31 -4.67
N ALA A 65 5.11 14.04 -3.58
CA ALA A 65 5.85 15.30 -3.57
C ALA A 65 7.32 15.15 -3.98
N ILE A 66 7.96 14.03 -3.62
CA ILE A 66 9.32 13.74 -4.09
C ILE A 66 9.35 13.17 -5.52
N GLY A 67 8.20 12.86 -6.13
CA GLY A 67 8.11 12.39 -7.51
C GLY A 67 8.01 10.88 -7.67
N LEU A 68 7.61 10.19 -6.60
CA LEU A 68 7.33 8.75 -6.57
C LEU A 68 5.85 8.52 -6.25
N PRO A 69 4.91 8.78 -7.19
CA PRO A 69 3.51 8.42 -7.01
C PRO A 69 3.32 6.94 -6.64
N CYS A 70 2.28 6.65 -5.86
CA CYS A 70 1.82 5.28 -5.65
C CYS A 70 1.19 4.76 -6.94
N ILE A 71 1.72 3.67 -7.49
CA ILE A 71 1.29 3.07 -8.75
C ILE A 71 0.45 1.80 -8.58
N GLY A 72 0.31 1.31 -7.35
CA GLY A 72 -0.59 0.19 -7.03
C GLY A 72 0.00 -0.76 -5.99
N PRO A 73 -0.49 -2.01 -5.92
CA PRO A 73 -1.59 -2.56 -6.72
C PRO A 73 -2.93 -1.90 -6.36
N GLU A 74 -3.84 -1.83 -7.32
CA GLU A 74 -5.24 -1.40 -7.15
C GLU A 74 -6.09 -2.17 -8.15
N ASP A 75 -7.41 -2.27 -7.90
CA ASP A 75 -8.38 -2.81 -8.88
C ASP A 75 -8.25 -2.08 -10.24
N PRO A 76 -8.22 -2.81 -11.38
CA PRO A 76 -8.51 -4.23 -11.57
C PRO A 76 -7.29 -5.17 -11.45
N ASN A 77 -6.12 -4.69 -11.03
CA ASN A 77 -4.89 -5.49 -10.92
C ASN A 77 -4.81 -6.25 -9.58
N GLY A 78 -5.93 -6.81 -9.15
CA GLY A 78 -6.09 -7.60 -7.94
C GLY A 78 -7.56 -7.77 -7.59
N ARG A 79 -7.88 -8.78 -6.76
CA ARG A 79 -9.21 -9.01 -6.20
C ARG A 79 -9.48 -7.97 -5.11
N GLN A 80 -10.62 -7.30 -5.16
CA GLN A 80 -11.09 -6.47 -4.04
C GLN A 80 -11.56 -7.33 -2.86
N ALA A 81 -11.72 -6.72 -1.69
CA ALA A 81 -12.18 -7.41 -0.49
C ALA A 81 -13.62 -7.94 -0.66
N ASP A 82 -13.82 -9.21 -0.32
CA ASP A 82 -15.14 -9.85 -0.23
C ASP A 82 -15.14 -10.79 0.99
N PRO A 83 -15.98 -10.52 2.03
CA PRO A 83 -16.95 -9.43 2.11
C PRO A 83 -16.29 -8.05 2.20
N TRP A 84 -17.02 -7.02 1.75
CA TRP A 84 -16.58 -5.63 1.85
C TRP A 84 -16.46 -5.20 3.32
N PRO A 85 -15.30 -4.76 3.80
CA PRO A 85 -15.14 -4.35 5.19
C PRO A 85 -15.79 -3.00 5.47
N ASP A 86 -16.37 -2.84 6.66
CA ASP A 86 -17.09 -1.61 7.04
C ASP A 86 -16.20 -0.36 7.05
N GLU A 87 -14.90 -0.53 7.32
CA GLU A 87 -13.92 0.58 7.36
C GLU A 87 -13.51 1.11 5.98
N LEU A 88 -13.80 0.38 4.90
CA LEU A 88 -13.34 0.72 3.55
C LEU A 88 -14.40 1.53 2.77
N PRO A 89 -14.07 2.73 2.26
CA PRO A 89 -14.96 3.53 1.42
C PRO A 89 -15.42 2.76 0.18
N ARG A 90 -16.70 2.87 -0.21
CA ARG A 90 -17.32 2.05 -1.28
C ARG A 90 -16.76 2.27 -2.68
N ASP A 91 -16.09 3.39 -2.89
CA ASP A 91 -15.39 3.78 -4.12
C ASP A 91 -13.91 3.39 -4.10
N SER A 92 -13.43 2.72 -3.04
CA SER A 92 -12.04 2.30 -2.91
C SER A 92 -11.67 1.24 -3.94
N ARG A 93 -10.46 1.35 -4.49
CA ARG A 93 -9.83 0.33 -5.36
C ARG A 93 -8.86 -0.58 -4.61
N ASN A 94 -8.94 -0.62 -3.28
CA ASN A 94 -8.09 -1.42 -2.43
C ASN A 94 -8.16 -2.90 -2.79
N VAL A 95 -7.01 -3.55 -2.89
CA VAL A 95 -6.87 -4.98 -3.13
C VAL A 95 -6.09 -5.59 -1.97
N PRO A 96 -6.68 -6.52 -1.18
CA PRO A 96 -6.02 -7.02 0.02
C PRO A 96 -4.68 -7.68 -0.29
N THR A 97 -3.66 -7.31 0.47
CA THR A 97 -2.31 -7.91 0.41
C THR A 97 -1.94 -8.61 1.71
N PHE A 98 -2.78 -8.50 2.74
CA PHE A 98 -2.54 -9.09 4.05
C PHE A 98 -3.81 -9.74 4.61
N HIS A 99 -3.64 -10.87 5.30
CA HIS A 99 -4.66 -11.42 6.19
C HIS A 99 -4.09 -11.69 7.59
N SER A 100 -4.89 -11.41 8.62
CA SER A 100 -4.50 -11.79 9.99
C SER A 100 -4.57 -13.30 10.21
N ASN A 101 -4.06 -13.78 11.34
CA ASN A 101 -4.21 -15.18 11.77
C ASN A 101 -5.67 -15.59 12.08
N ARG A 102 -6.62 -14.65 12.07
CA ARG A 102 -8.06 -14.89 12.24
C ARG A 102 -8.81 -14.91 10.91
N GLN A 103 -8.13 -14.62 9.80
CA GLN A 103 -8.69 -14.58 8.47
C GLN A 103 -8.09 -15.70 7.61
N LYS A 104 -8.72 -15.94 6.47
CA LYS A 104 -8.17 -16.74 5.39
C LYS A 104 -7.89 -15.82 4.20
N PRO A 105 -7.04 -16.21 3.24
CA PRO A 105 -6.85 -15.46 1.99
C PRO A 105 -8.17 -15.00 1.33
N ALA A 106 -9.18 -15.86 1.31
CA ALA A 106 -10.50 -15.55 0.74
C ALA A 106 -11.24 -14.42 1.46
N THR A 107 -10.99 -14.22 2.75
CA THR A 107 -11.64 -13.19 3.58
C THR A 107 -10.67 -12.08 4.00
N ALA A 108 -9.53 -11.97 3.31
CA ALA A 108 -8.59 -10.87 3.47
C ALA A 108 -9.24 -9.54 3.07
N THR A 109 -8.95 -8.49 3.81
CA THR A 109 -9.60 -7.18 3.65
C THR A 109 -8.62 -6.00 3.61
N ARG A 110 -7.37 -6.18 4.03
CA ARG A 110 -6.41 -5.08 4.19
C ARG A 110 -5.30 -5.13 3.15
N GLN A 111 -4.99 -3.97 2.60
CA GLN A 111 -3.80 -3.74 1.78
C GLN A 111 -2.80 -2.95 2.61
N LEU A 112 -1.61 -3.51 2.78
CA LEU A 112 -0.50 -2.89 3.50
C LEU A 112 0.73 -2.73 2.59
N ASP A 113 0.76 -3.45 1.48
CA ASP A 113 1.85 -3.47 0.53
C ASP A 113 1.54 -2.56 -0.66
N TYR A 114 2.48 -1.67 -0.97
CA TYR A 114 2.33 -0.66 -2.01
C TYR A 114 3.60 -0.55 -2.86
N VAL A 115 3.42 -0.09 -4.10
CA VAL A 115 4.49 0.18 -5.05
C VAL A 115 4.44 1.65 -5.44
N PHE A 116 5.60 2.28 -5.45
CA PHE A 116 5.83 3.64 -5.87
C PHE A 116 6.90 3.65 -6.95
N ALA A 117 6.75 4.52 -7.95
CA ALA A 117 7.75 4.63 -9.00
C ALA A 117 7.87 6.06 -9.50
N SER A 118 9.05 6.38 -10.02
CA SER A 118 9.27 7.63 -10.75
C SER A 118 8.25 7.79 -11.87
N ARG A 119 7.79 9.03 -12.09
CA ARG A 119 6.78 9.33 -13.12
C ARG A 119 7.17 8.79 -14.52
N GLY A 120 8.44 8.94 -14.91
CA GLY A 120 8.96 8.41 -16.17
C GLY A 120 9.03 6.88 -16.27
N LEU A 121 8.72 6.13 -15.20
CA LEU A 121 8.58 4.68 -15.20
C LEU A 121 7.12 4.23 -15.10
N ALA A 122 6.23 5.07 -14.55
CA ALA A 122 4.88 4.66 -14.16
C ALA A 122 4.08 4.05 -15.33
N ASP A 123 4.14 4.65 -16.51
CA ASP A 123 3.40 4.15 -17.70
C ASP A 123 3.97 2.85 -18.28
N SER A 124 5.23 2.53 -17.96
CA SER A 124 5.91 1.30 -18.39
C SER A 124 5.75 0.16 -17.38
N LEU A 125 5.08 0.40 -16.25
CA LEU A 125 4.92 -0.59 -15.19
C LEU A 125 3.49 -1.16 -15.15
N THR A 126 3.39 -2.46 -14.93
CA THR A 126 2.16 -3.11 -14.47
C THR A 126 2.40 -3.59 -13.05
N VAL A 127 1.50 -3.26 -12.12
CA VAL A 127 1.59 -3.68 -10.71
C VAL A 127 0.35 -4.48 -10.34
N ARG A 128 0.53 -5.76 -10.00
CA ARG A 128 -0.56 -6.70 -9.73
C ARG A 128 -0.41 -7.38 -8.37
N ALA A 129 -1.46 -7.38 -7.57
CA ALA A 129 -1.55 -8.24 -6.39
C ALA A 129 -2.00 -9.63 -6.84
N LEU A 130 -1.20 -10.66 -6.56
CA LEU A 130 -1.57 -12.05 -6.86
C LEU A 130 -2.47 -12.62 -5.76
N ASN A 131 -3.57 -11.93 -5.44
CA ASN A 131 -4.31 -12.06 -4.18
C ASN A 131 -5.61 -12.89 -4.26
N TRP A 132 -5.73 -13.72 -5.29
CA TRP A 132 -6.73 -14.78 -5.27
C TRP A 132 -6.38 -15.85 -4.23
N PRO A 133 -7.36 -16.51 -3.59
CA PRO A 133 -7.10 -17.48 -2.52
C PRO A 133 -6.11 -18.59 -2.90
N GLU A 134 -6.23 -19.10 -4.12
CA GLU A 134 -5.37 -20.11 -4.72
C GLU A 134 -3.96 -19.61 -5.05
N GLU A 135 -3.81 -18.30 -5.26
CA GLU A 135 -2.52 -17.69 -5.54
C GLU A 135 -1.74 -17.40 -4.25
N TRP A 136 -2.40 -17.21 -3.10
CA TRP A 136 -1.89 -16.53 -1.89
C TRP A 136 -0.60 -17.07 -1.27
N GLY A 137 -0.35 -18.37 -1.39
CA GLY A 137 0.84 -19.00 -0.82
C GLY A 137 0.81 -19.06 0.72
N PRO A 138 1.94 -19.39 1.38
CA PRO A 138 1.97 -19.72 2.81
C PRO A 138 2.16 -18.53 3.76
N SER A 139 2.42 -17.33 3.23
CA SER A 139 2.64 -16.11 4.00
C SER A 139 1.32 -15.40 4.29
N ASP A 140 1.25 -14.65 5.40
CA ASP A 140 0.13 -13.75 5.69
C ASP A 140 0.09 -12.55 4.75
N HIS A 141 1.25 -12.10 4.26
CA HIS A 141 1.37 -11.17 3.14
C HIS A 141 1.37 -11.85 1.77
N ARG A 142 0.88 -11.12 0.77
CA ARG A 142 0.77 -11.55 -0.61
C ARG A 142 1.82 -10.92 -1.52
N ARG A 143 2.34 -11.73 -2.44
CA ARG A 143 3.25 -11.28 -3.51
C ARG A 143 2.59 -10.23 -4.41
N ILE A 144 3.31 -9.14 -4.62
CA ILE A 144 3.05 -8.16 -5.67
C ILE A 144 3.96 -8.48 -6.86
N GLU A 145 3.37 -8.61 -8.03
CA GLU A 145 4.06 -8.72 -9.31
C GLU A 145 4.23 -7.32 -9.90
N ILE A 146 5.47 -6.99 -10.27
CA ILE A 146 5.80 -5.70 -10.88
C ILE A 146 6.53 -5.99 -12.19
N GLU A 147 5.87 -5.70 -13.31
CA GLU A 147 6.39 -5.94 -14.64
C GLU A 147 6.82 -4.62 -15.28
N LEU A 148 8.07 -4.56 -15.75
CA LEU A 148 8.57 -3.46 -16.57
C LEU A 148 8.52 -3.87 -18.04
N LYS A 149 7.82 -3.08 -18.85
CA LYS A 149 7.67 -3.27 -20.30
C LYS A 149 8.91 -2.81 -21.08
#